data_AF-A0A2M8SZS2-F1
#
_entry.id   AF-A0A2M8SZS2-F1
#
_cell.length_a   1.000
_cell.length_b   1.000
_cell.length_c   1.000
_cell.angle_alpha   90.00
_cell.angle_beta   90.00
_cell.angle_gamma   90.00
#
_symmetry.space_group_name_H-M   'P 1'
#
loop_
_entity.id
_entity.type
_entity.pdbx_description
1 polymer ?
#
loop_
_entity_poly.entity_id
_entity_poly.type
_entity_poly.pdbx_seq_one_letter_code
_entity_poly.pdbx_strand_id
1 'polypeptide(L)' 'MRSTIKRLPEKYREALELTEFQGLSQKELSEKLGISYSGAKSRVQRGRGKLKQLLEGCCHFEADRYGNIVDFRIVKETD' A
#
# COMPACT_ATOMS: atom_id res chain seq x y z
N MET A 1 7.73 4.61 5.89
CA MET A 1 6.51 3.83 5.57
C MET A 1 5.37 4.01 6.56
N ARG A 2 5.56 3.78 7.87
CA ARG A 2 4.46 3.77 8.86
C ARG A 2 3.80 5.15 9.09
N SER A 3 4.48 6.26 8.79
CA SER A 3 3.90 7.61 8.78
C SER A 3 3.08 7.88 7.51
N THR A 4 3.57 7.45 6.35
CA THR A 4 2.92 7.65 5.04
C THR A 4 1.58 6.91 4.94
N ILE A 5 1.50 5.68 5.47
CA ILE A 5 0.27 4.87 5.40
C ILE A 5 -0.90 5.52 6.13
N LYS A 6 -0.63 6.30 7.19
CA LYS A 6 -1.66 7.02 7.95
C LYS A 6 -2.37 8.10 7.13
N ARG A 7 -1.74 8.58 6.04
CA ARG A 7 -2.29 9.58 5.11
C ARG A 7 -3.24 8.97 4.07
N LEU A 8 -3.35 7.64 4.01
CA LEU A 8 -4.30 6.98 3.12
C LEU A 8 -5.73 7.09 3.64
N PRO A 9 -6.73 7.12 2.73
CA PRO A 9 -8.13 6.93 3.13
C PRO A 9 -8.28 5.61 3.91
N GLU A 10 -9.11 5.64 4.94
CA GLU A 10 -9.21 4.59 5.97
C GLU A 10 -9.33 3.18 5.41
N LYS A 11 -10.26 2.96 4.47
CA LYS A 11 -10.49 1.64 3.85
C LYS A 11 -9.27 1.05 3.13
N TYR A 12 -8.33 1.89 2.69
CA TYR A 12 -7.10 1.44 2.05
C TYR A 12 -5.98 1.29 3.07
N ARG A 13 -5.90 2.18 4.07
CA ARG A 13 -4.98 2.06 5.20
C ARG A 13 -5.20 0.75 5.94
N GLU A 14 -6.43 0.48 6.36
CA GLU A 14 -6.80 -0.73 7.10
C GLU A 14 -6.46 -2.01 6.32
N ALA A 15 -6.78 -2.04 5.01
CA ALA A 15 -6.46 -3.17 4.16
C ALA A 15 -4.95 -3.46 4.13
N LEU A 16 -4.12 -2.42 3.96
CA LEU A 16 -2.66 -2.58 3.93
C LEU A 16 -2.07 -2.88 5.31
N GLU A 17 -2.60 -2.30 6.39
CA GLU A 17 -2.16 -2.62 7.75
C GLU A 17 -2.37 -4.10 8.08
N LEU A 18 -3.55 -4.63 7.74
CA LEU A 18 -3.89 -6.03 7.96
C LEU A 18 -3.06 -6.98 7.07
N THR A 19 -2.86 -6.66 5.78
CA THR A 19 -2.19 -7.60 4.88
C THR A 19 -0.66 -7.48 4.89
N GLU A 20 -0.12 -6.27 4.92
CA GLU A 20 1.33 -6.05 4.80
C GLU A 20 2.06 -6.10 6.16
N PHE A 21 1.39 -5.69 7.25
CA PHE A 21 2.03 -5.64 8.57
C PHE A 21 1.58 -6.74 9.51
N GLN A 22 0.33 -7.19 9.40
CA GLN A 22 -0.18 -8.32 10.19
C GLN A 22 -0.17 -9.65 9.41
N GLY A 23 0.21 -9.63 8.14
CA GLY A 23 0.43 -10.84 7.34
C GLY A 23 -0.84 -11.56 6.90
N LEU A 24 -2.03 -10.94 7.02
CA LEU A 24 -3.27 -11.54 6.55
C LEU A 24 -3.23 -11.71 5.03
N SER A 25 -3.72 -12.86 4.56
CA SER A 25 -4.08 -13.04 3.17
C SER A 25 -5.27 -12.15 2.78
N GLN A 26 -5.46 -11.91 1.48
CA GLN A 26 -6.63 -11.16 1.00
C GLN A 26 -7.95 -11.89 1.30
N LYS A 27 -7.91 -13.22 1.49
CA LYS A 27 -9.06 -14.01 1.89
C LYS A 27 -9.42 -13.75 3.35
N GLU A 28 -8.44 -13.86 4.25
CA GLU A 28 -8.63 -13.53 5.68
C GLU A 28 -9.04 -12.08 5.88
N LEU A 29 -8.50 -11.15 5.08
CA LEU A 29 -8.96 -9.75 5.04
C LEU A 29 -10.45 -9.66 4.69
N SER A 30 -10.90 -10.41 3.68
CA SER A 30 -12.30 -10.38 3.23
C SER A 30 -13.25 -10.89 4.31
N GLU A 31 -12.87 -11.98 4.98
CA GLU A 31 -13.60 -12.56 6.10
C GLU A 31 -13.64 -11.60 7.29
N LYS A 32 -12.47 -11.04 7.65
CA LYS A 32 -12.34 -10.11 8.78
C LYS A 32 -13.15 -8.82 8.61
N LEU A 33 -13.22 -8.28 7.39
CA LEU A 33 -13.94 -7.04 7.11
C LEU A 33 -15.40 -7.25 6.65
N GLY A 34 -15.85 -8.51 6.52
CA GLY A 34 -17.20 -8.82 6.03
C GLY A 34 -17.46 -8.32 4.60
N ILE A 35 -16.45 -8.34 3.74
CA ILE A 35 -16.54 -7.89 2.33
C ILE A 35 -16.27 -9.03 1.37
N SER A 36 -16.63 -8.86 0.10
CA SER A 36 -16.29 -9.84 -0.93
C SER A 36 -14.76 -9.95 -1.11
N TYR A 37 -14.29 -11.12 -1.53
CA TYR A 37 -12.88 -11.34 -1.89
C TYR A 37 -12.40 -10.37 -2.98
N SER A 38 -13.24 -10.10 -3.98
CA SER A 38 -12.95 -9.09 -5.01
C SER A 38 -12.87 -7.66 -4.45
N GLY A 39 -13.69 -7.34 -3.44
CA GLY A 39 -13.62 -6.10 -2.69
C GLY A 39 -12.33 -5.95 -1.89
N ALA A 40 -11.91 -7.01 -1.19
CA ALA A 40 -10.64 -7.06 -0.46
C ALA A 40 -9.44 -6.88 -1.41
N LYS A 41 -9.40 -7.63 -2.51
CA LYS A 41 -8.38 -7.49 -3.56
C LYS A 41 -8.31 -6.07 -4.11
N SER A 42 -9.45 -5.45 -4.41
CA SER A 42 -9.49 -4.08 -4.93
C SER A 42 -8.99 -3.05 -3.91
N ARG A 43 -9.31 -3.22 -2.62
CA ARG A 43 -8.82 -2.35 -1.55
C ARG A 43 -7.29 -2.44 -1.42
N VAL A 44 -6.74 -3.64 -1.41
CA VAL A 44 -5.28 -3.84 -1.34
C VAL A 44 -4.60 -3.23 -2.57
N GLN A 45 -5.07 -3.56 -3.78
CA GLN A 45 -4.46 -3.05 -5.03
C GLN A 45 -4.51 -1.52 -5.11
N ARG A 46 -5.67 -0.91 -4.86
CA ARG A 46 -5.81 0.56 -4.88
C ARG A 46 -5.03 1.22 -3.74
N GLY A 47 -4.96 0.57 -2.58
CA GLY A 47 -4.14 1.02 -1.46
C GLY A 47 -2.67 1.09 -1.83
N ARG A 48 -2.12 0.03 -2.44
CA ARG A 48 -0.73 0.01 -2.94
C ARG A 48 -0.49 1.14 -3.95
N GLY A 49 -1.42 1.35 -4.90
CA GLY A 49 -1.31 2.44 -5.88
C GLY A 49 -1.31 3.83 -5.25
N LYS A 50 -2.14 4.08 -4.22
CA LYS A 50 -2.14 5.35 -3.49
C LYS A 50 -0.90 5.53 -2.62
N LEU A 51 -0.43 4.46 -1.99
CA LEU A 51 0.82 4.49 -1.22
C LEU A 51 1.99 4.81 -2.14
N LYS A 52 2.02 4.22 -3.34
CA LYS A 52 2.99 4.53 -4.40
C LYS A 52 3.00 6.02 -4.71
N GLN A 53 1.84 6.61 -5.03
CA GLN A 53 1.72 8.06 -5.31
C GLN A 53 2.21 8.95 -4.15
N LEU A 54 1.90 8.58 -2.91
CA LEU A 54 2.37 9.33 -1.73
C LEU A 54 3.88 9.23 -1.53
N LEU A 55 4.49 8.13 -1.94
CA LEU A 55 5.94 7.92 -1.87
C LEU A 55 6.66 8.60 -3.02
N GLU A 56 6.08 8.63 -4.23
CA GLU A 56 6.67 9.31 -5.41
C GLU A 56 6.88 10.80 -5.15
N GLY A 57 6.04 11.41 -4.31
CA GLY A 57 6.22 12.79 -3.87
C GLY A 57 7.36 13.04 -2.86
N CYS A 58 8.04 12.00 -2.37
CA CYS A 58 9.07 12.10 -1.33
C CYS A 58 10.35 11.30 -1.67
N CYS A 59 10.26 10.29 -2.52
CA CYS A 59 11.33 9.35 -2.82
C CYS A 59 11.23 8.93 -4.29
N HIS A 60 12.37 8.78 -4.94
CA HIS A 60 12.44 8.16 -6.26
C HIS A 60 12.52 6.65 -6.08
N PHE A 61 11.72 5.88 -6.82
CA PHE A 61 11.86 4.44 -6.84
C PHE A 61 11.44 3.88 -8.18
N GLU A 62 12.16 2.86 -8.61
CA GLU A 62 11.91 2.13 -9.83
C GLU A 62 11.20 0.82 -9.49
N ALA A 63 10.23 0.46 -10.32
CA ALA A 63 9.54 -0.82 -10.21
C ALA A 63 9.58 -1.55 -11.55
N ASP A 64 9.68 -2.88 -11.50
CA ASP A 64 9.55 -3.71 -12.69
C ASP A 64 8.09 -3.74 -13.21
N ARG A 65 7.88 -4.42 -14.34
CA ARG A 65 6.56 -4.60 -14.96
C ARG A 65 5.54 -5.36 -14.09
N TYR A 66 6.00 -6.03 -13.04
CA TYR A 66 5.17 -6.79 -12.09
C TYR A 66 4.89 -5.98 -10.81
N GLY A 67 5.49 -4.80 -10.66
CA GLY A 67 5.33 -3.92 -9.52
C GLY A 67 6.30 -4.21 -8.36
N ASN A 68 7.32 -5.06 -8.58
CA ASN A 68 8.39 -5.27 -7.60
C ASN A 68 9.32 -4.05 -7.61
N ILE A 69 9.76 -3.59 -6.44
CA ILE A 69 10.71 -2.48 -6.33
C ILE A 69 12.10 -3.00 -6.75
N VAL A 70 12.67 -2.38 -7.78
CA VAL A 70 14.02 -2.71 -8.30
C VAL A 70 15.08 -1.71 -7.80
N ASP A 71 14.70 -0.47 -7.55
CA ASP A 71 15.58 0.54 -6.94
C ASP A 71 14.76 1.52 -6.08
N PHE A 72 15.39 2.08 -5.04
CA PHE A 72 14.78 3.09 -4.17
C PHE A 72 15.82 4.08 -3.66
N ARG A 73 15.56 5.38 -3.84
CA ARG A 73 16.35 6.49 -3.33
C ARG A 73 15.47 7.51 -2.62
N ILE A 74 15.83 7.85 -1.39
CA ILE A 74 15.26 9.00 -0.69
C ILE A 74 15.83 10.27 -1.34
N VAL A 75 14.99 11.01 -2.05
CA VAL A 75 15.34 12.36 -2.49
C VAL A 75 15.10 13.26 -1.27
N LYS A 76 16.18 13.69 -0.61
CA LYS A 76 16.07 14.76 0.37
C LYS A 76 15.66 16.03 -0.38
N GLU A 77 14.57 16.67 0.04
CA GLU A 77 14.46 18.12 -0.16
C GLU A 77 15.64 18.74 0.60
N THR A 78 16.63 19.22 -0.16
CA THR A 78 17.51 20.28 0.31
C THR A 78 16.63 21.52 0.49
N ASP A 79 16.48 21.94 1.74
CA ASP A 79 16.19 23.33 2.08
C ASP A 79 17.39 24.21 1.62
#